data_AF-A0A9E4N864-F1
#
_entry.id   AF-A0A9E4N864-F1
#
_cell.length_a   1.000
_cell.length_b   1.000
_cell.length_c   1.000
_cell.angle_alpha   90.00
_cell.angle_beta   90.00
_cell.angle_gamma   90.00
#
_symmetry.space_group_name_H-M   'P 1'
#
loop_
_entity.id
_entity.type
_entity.pdbx_description
1 polymer ?
#
loop_
_entity_poly.entity_id
_entity_poly.type
_entity_poly.pdbx_seq_one_letter_code
_entity_poly.pdbx_strand_id
1 'polypeptide(L)'
;DDSVQRDVVDLLRKLIPKGVWQHDQQDGNGDSHLKSGLVGPSETIPLIDGKLGLSQWQNIFFCEFDGPRRERRVVCTILQSHD
;
A
#
# COMPACT_ATOMS: atom_id res chain seq x y z
N ASP A 1 -12.11 -13.99 1.27
CA ASP A 1 -12.32 -13.31 2.56
C ASP A 1 -11.32 -12.18 2.65
N ASP A 2 -11.70 -11.06 3.24
CA ASP A 2 -10.89 -9.82 3.30
C ASP A 2 -10.34 -9.56 4.71
N SER A 3 -10.39 -10.56 5.59
CA SER A 3 -9.95 -10.46 6.99
C SER A 3 -8.52 -9.92 7.10
N VAL A 4 -7.57 -10.44 6.33
CA VAL A 4 -6.17 -10.00 6.33
C VAL A 4 -6.05 -8.52 5.96
N GLN A 5 -6.72 -8.08 4.90
CA GLN A 5 -6.69 -6.68 4.44
C GLN A 5 -7.29 -5.75 5.51
N ARG A 6 -8.39 -6.17 6.14
CA ARG A 6 -9.04 -5.41 7.22
C ARG A 6 -8.15 -5.32 8.45
N ASP A 7 -7.55 -6.43 8.88
CA ASP A 7 -6.65 -6.48 10.03
C ASP A 7 -5.41 -5.60 9.83
N VAL A 8 -4.83 -5.60 8.63
CA VAL A 8 -3.71 -4.71 8.29
C VAL A 8 -4.13 -3.24 8.38
N VAL A 9 -5.27 -2.87 7.79
CA VAL A 9 -5.76 -1.49 7.83
C VAL A 9 -6.10 -1.07 9.27
N ASP A 10 -6.72 -1.95 10.05
CA ASP A 10 -7.10 -1.67 11.43
C ASP A 10 -5.89 -1.58 12.35
N LEU A 11 -4.87 -2.42 12.15
CA LEU A 11 -3.59 -2.29 12.83
C LEU A 11 -2.95 -0.93 12.52
N LEU A 12 -2.85 -0.56 11.25
CA LEU A 12 -2.27 0.72 10.84
C LEU A 12 -3.06 1.92 11.37
N ARG A 13 -4.39 1.83 11.48
CA ARG A 13 -5.22 2.87 12.13
C ARG A 13 -4.92 3.01 13.62
N LYS A 14 -4.68 1.90 14.32
CA LYS A 14 -4.34 1.91 15.77
C LYS A 14 -2.95 2.48 16.01
N LEU A 15 -1.96 2.06 15.20
CA LEU A 15 -0.57 2.51 15.33
C LEU A 15 -0.38 3.95 14.87
N ILE A 16 -1.13 4.36 13.83
CA ILE A 16 -1.00 5.67 13.19
C ILE A 16 -2.40 6.33 13.13
N PRO A 17 -2.89 6.88 14.25
CA PRO A 17 -4.22 7.48 14.34
C PRO A 17 -4.31 8.81 13.58
N LYS A 18 -5.52 9.21 13.18
CA LYS A 18 -5.78 10.50 12.52
C LYS A 18 -5.77 11.67 13.52
N GLY A 19 -5.38 12.86 13.06
CA GLY A 19 -5.62 14.13 13.77
C GLY A 19 -4.66 14.46 14.91
N VAL A 20 -3.56 13.72 15.05
CA VAL A 20 -2.57 13.91 16.13
C VAL A 20 -1.17 14.28 15.62
N TRP A 21 -0.99 14.37 14.31
CA TRP A 21 0.29 14.64 13.67
C TRP A 21 0.46 16.12 13.40
N GLN A 22 1.71 16.57 13.35
CA GLN A 22 2.03 17.96 13.01
C GLN A 22 1.44 18.36 11.64
N HIS A 23 1.46 17.45 10.67
CA HIS A 23 0.93 17.69 9.33
C HIS A 23 -0.60 17.85 9.28
N ASP A 24 -1.32 17.39 10.32
CA ASP A 24 -2.77 17.51 10.36
C ASP A 24 -3.22 18.98 10.44
N GLN A 25 -2.35 19.88 10.89
CA GLN A 25 -2.60 21.33 10.86
C GLN A 25 -2.59 21.93 9.44
N GLN A 26 -2.03 21.21 8.46
CA GLN A 26 -2.03 21.64 7.06
C GLN A 26 -3.20 21.00 6.31
N ASP A 27 -3.23 19.66 6.24
CA ASP A 27 -4.14 18.93 5.33
C ASP A 27 -4.97 17.82 6.01
N GLY A 28 -4.78 17.60 7.32
CA GLY A 28 -5.57 16.62 8.08
C GLY A 28 -5.34 15.14 7.73
N ASN A 29 -4.30 14.84 6.95
CA ASN A 29 -3.97 13.52 6.44
C ASN A 29 -2.54 13.07 6.81
N GLY A 30 -2.00 13.59 7.92
CA GLY A 30 -0.65 13.22 8.38
C GLY A 30 -0.51 11.72 8.64
N ASP A 31 -1.60 11.06 9.04
CA ASP A 31 -1.64 9.61 9.19
C ASP A 31 -1.41 8.87 7.87
N SER A 32 -1.90 9.42 6.76
CA SER A 32 -1.84 8.83 5.44
C SER A 32 -0.43 8.89 4.88
N HIS A 33 0.28 9.99 5.13
CA HIS A 33 1.70 10.13 4.81
C HIS A 33 2.55 9.09 5.56
N LEU A 34 2.34 8.93 6.87
CA LEU A 34 3.10 7.98 7.68
C LEU A 34 2.81 6.52 7.30
N LYS A 35 1.53 6.17 7.07
CA LYS A 35 1.14 4.83 6.61
C LYS A 35 1.75 4.51 5.25
N SER A 36 1.68 5.44 4.29
CA SER A 36 2.28 5.26 2.97
C SER A 36 3.80 5.15 3.04
N GLY A 37 4.45 5.92 3.92
CA GLY A 37 5.90 5.85 4.12
C GLY A 37 6.36 4.52 4.73
N LEU A 38 5.57 3.95 5.65
CA LEU A 38 5.88 2.67 6.29
C LEU A 38 5.62 1.47 5.37
N VAL A 39 4.50 1.48 4.65
CA VAL A 39 4.12 0.38 3.74
C VAL A 39 4.98 0.40 2.47
N GLY A 40 5.37 1.59 2.00
CA GLY A 40 6.10 1.76 0.76
C GLY A 40 5.18 1.98 -0.45
N PRO A 41 5.66 2.66 -1.50
CA PRO A 41 4.85 3.02 -2.66
C PRO A 41 4.87 1.98 -3.79
N SER A 42 5.68 0.92 -3.69
CA SER A 42 5.92 -0.03 -4.78
C SER A 42 6.32 -1.40 -4.27
N GLU A 43 6.00 -2.43 -5.04
CA GLU A 43 6.44 -3.80 -4.83
C GLU A 43 7.15 -4.33 -6.08
N THR A 44 8.19 -5.15 -5.87
CA THR A 44 8.88 -5.86 -6.96
C THR A 44 8.56 -7.34 -6.86
N ILE A 45 7.97 -7.89 -7.92
CA ILE A 45 7.53 -9.28 -7.97
C ILE A 45 8.28 -9.99 -9.10
N PRO A 46 8.96 -11.12 -8.83
CA PRO A 46 9.65 -11.86 -9.88
C PRO A 46 8.64 -12.45 -10.87
N LEU A 47 9.03 -12.50 -12.15
CA LEU A 47 8.32 -13.27 -13.15
C LEU A 47 9.06 -14.60 -13.37
N ILE A 48 8.39 -15.71 -13.10
CA ILE A 48 8.92 -17.08 -13.23
C ILE A 48 8.06 -17.79 -14.27
N ASP A 49 8.68 -18.27 -15.35
CA ASP A 49 7.99 -18.93 -16.47
C ASP A 49 6.77 -18.14 -17.00
N GLY A 50 6.92 -16.81 -17.07
CA GLY A 50 5.87 -15.90 -17.56
C GLY A 50 4.73 -15.64 -16.56
N LYS A 51 4.85 -16.07 -15.30
CA LYS A 51 3.85 -15.86 -14.25
C LYS A 51 4.43 -15.07 -13.08
N LEU A 52 3.57 -14.35 -12.35
CA LEU A 52 3.96 -13.72 -11.09
C LEU A 52 4.41 -14.81 -10.11
N GLY A 53 5.63 -14.68 -9.58
CA GLY A 53 6.23 -15.58 -8.59
C GLY A 53 5.65 -15.39 -7.19
N LEU A 54 4.32 -15.43 -7.07
CA LEU A 54 3.58 -15.36 -5.83
C LEU A 54 3.15 -16.77 -5.39
N SER A 55 3.17 -17.03 -4.09
CA SER A 55 2.54 -18.24 -3.53
C SER A 55 1.01 -18.14 -3.53
N GLN A 56 0.33 -19.26 -3.29
CA GLN A 56 -1.14 -19.31 -3.17
C GLN A 56 -1.73 -18.42 -2.05
N TRP A 57 -0.90 -17.93 -1.13
CA TRP A 57 -1.31 -17.10 0.01
C TRP A 57 -0.89 -15.63 -0.14
N GLN A 58 -0.18 -15.28 -1.22
CA GLN A 58 0.24 -13.91 -1.49
C GLN A 58 -0.68 -13.26 -2.52
N ASN A 59 -1.08 -12.03 -2.23
CA ASN A 59 -1.89 -11.20 -3.10
C ASN A 59 -1.31 -9.79 -3.13
N ILE A 60 -1.59 -9.05 -4.20
CA ILE A 60 -1.18 -7.66 -4.36
C ILE A 60 -2.36 -6.77 -3.98
N PHE A 61 -2.15 -5.83 -3.06
CA PHE A 61 -3.17 -4.91 -2.60
C PHE A 61 -2.74 -3.47 -2.84
N PHE A 62 -3.68 -2.65 -3.31
CA PHE A 62 -3.53 -1.20 -3.27
C PHE A 62 -4.07 -0.69 -1.94
N CYS A 63 -3.23 0.04 -1.20
CA CYS A 63 -3.60 0.59 0.10
C CYS A 63 -3.98 2.07 -0.02
N GLU A 64 -5.29 2.38 0.07
CA GLU A 64 -5.79 3.76 0.14
C GLU A 64 -5.85 4.22 1.60
N PHE A 65 -5.03 5.22 1.95
CA PHE A 65 -5.02 5.78 3.30
C PHE A 65 -5.72 7.14 3.40
N ASP A 66 -5.87 7.86 2.28
CA ASP A 66 -6.41 9.21 2.20
C ASP A 66 -7.62 9.31 1.25
N GLY A 67 -8.49 8.30 1.34
CA GLY A 67 -9.68 8.15 0.52
C GLY A 67 -10.95 8.77 1.14
N PRO A 68 -12.04 8.85 0.37
CA PRO A 68 -12.14 8.41 -1.02
C PRO A 68 -11.49 9.41 -1.99
N ARG A 69 -10.80 8.91 -3.02
CA ARG A 69 -10.32 9.72 -4.15
C ARG A 69 -10.95 9.22 -5.45
N ARG A 70 -11.23 10.15 -6.37
CA ARG A 70 -11.87 9.84 -7.66
C ARG A 70 -11.00 8.92 -8.53
N GLU A 71 -9.68 9.08 -8.45
CA GLU A 71 -8.74 8.36 -9.28
C GLU A 71 -7.42 8.14 -8.54
N ARG A 72 -6.88 6.93 -8.69
CA ARG A 72 -5.52 6.54 -8.28
C ARG A 72 -4.90 5.78 -9.44
N ARG A 73 -3.62 6.01 -9.71
CA ARG A 73 -2.89 5.35 -10.81
C ARG A 73 -1.87 4.39 -10.23
N VAL A 74 -1.96 3.12 -10.63
CA VAL A 74 -0.93 2.10 -10.39
C VAL A 74 -0.18 1.89 -11.70
N VAL A 75 1.15 1.92 -11.65
CA VAL A 75 2.01 1.69 -12.82
C VAL A 75 2.71 0.36 -12.64
N CYS A 76 2.60 -0.51 -13.64
CA CYS A 76 3.33 -1.77 -13.69
C CYS A 76 4.37 -1.70 -14.80
N THR A 77 5.63 -1.95 -14.45
CA THR A 77 6.75 -1.99 -15.40
C THR A 77 7.33 -3.38 -15.39
N ILE A 78 7.44 -4.00 -16.57
CA ILE A 78 8.17 -5.26 -16.74
C ILE A 78 9.60 -4.89 -17.11
N LEU A 79 10.54 -5.18 -16.21
CA LEU A 79 11.96 -4.99 -16.45
C LEU A 79 12.54 -6.31 -16.92
N GLN A 80 13.31 -6.26 -18.01
CA GLN A 80 14.09 -7.40 -18.45
C GLN A 80 15.34 -7.49 -17.58
N SER A 81 15.55 -8.63 -16.92
CA SER A 81 16.86 -8.92 -16.34
C SER A 81 17.81 -9.16 -17.50
N HIS A 82 18.84 -8.32 -17.61
CA HIS A 82 20.02 -8.65 -18.39
C HIS A 82 20.98 -9.29 -17.41
N ASP A 83 21.26 -10.57 -17.60
CA ASP A 83 22.44 -11.21 -17.00
C ASP A 83 23.72 -10.64 -17.65
#